data_AF-A0A3A3GA19-F1
#
_entry.id   AF-A0A3A3GA19-F1
#
_cell.length_a   1.000
_cell.length_b   1.000
_cell.length_c   1.000
_cell.angle_alpha   90.00
_cell.angle_beta   90.00
_cell.angle_gamma   90.00
#
_symmetry.space_group_name_H-M   'P 1'
#
loop_
_entity.id
_entity.type
_entity.pdbx_description
1 polymer ?
#
loop_
_entity_poly.entity_id
_entity_poly.type
_entity_poly.pdbx_seq_one_letter_code
_entity_poly.pdbx_strand_id
1 'polypeptide(L)'
;LDGLKSKLDNIMKSSSGGSGGSGGKQPGSGGTGRPSSGDKVAVPKPPKQVRYGETDLSLRAQQHRVENKIFDLRNLVVADIEIDGVRTLKVFESTERTVVKPSGKVEVKKVHSEKVLVEEKWAAEKNGQTYIVHRVYTEREPCILGGHDCKKLLAKELPDTEVTYSVEYGDKASRDRGNAALVEELKKLEE
;
A
#
# COMPACT_ATOMS: atom_id res chain seq x y z
N LEU A 1 -24.25 -37.57 -19.12
CA LEU A 1 -22.89 -37.18 -18.68
C LEU A 1 -23.04 -35.97 -17.75
N ASP A 2 -23.82 -36.04 -16.67
CA ASP A 2 -23.66 -36.93 -15.52
C ASP A 2 -22.23 -36.95 -15.01
N GLY A 3 -21.99 -36.21 -13.92
CA GLY A 3 -20.74 -36.30 -13.18
C GLY A 3 -20.46 -35.06 -12.36
N LEU A 4 -20.70 -35.16 -11.05
CA LEU A 4 -20.13 -34.31 -9.99
C LEU A 4 -20.87 -33.00 -9.64
N LYS A 5 -22.17 -33.14 -9.39
CA LYS A 5 -22.70 -32.70 -8.08
C LYS A 5 -22.31 -33.76 -7.03
N SER A 6 -21.50 -33.40 -6.05
CA SER A 6 -21.56 -33.87 -4.65
C SER A 6 -20.25 -33.61 -3.93
N LYS A 7 -20.35 -33.37 -2.63
CA LYS A 7 -19.28 -33.10 -1.63
C LYS A 7 -18.97 -31.62 -1.41
N LEU A 8 -19.85 -30.96 -0.66
CA LEU A 8 -19.48 -30.29 0.60
C LEU A 8 -20.75 -29.89 1.37
N ASP A 9 -21.63 -30.88 1.58
CA ASP A 9 -22.60 -30.88 2.68
C ASP A 9 -22.06 -31.84 3.73
N ASN A 10 -21.44 -31.30 4.77
CA ASN A 10 -21.29 -31.91 6.09
C ASN A 10 -20.56 -30.94 7.00
N ILE A 11 -21.27 -30.33 7.94
CA ILE A 11 -20.95 -30.25 9.38
C ILE A 11 -22.07 -29.40 10.00
N MET A 12 -23.10 -30.09 10.49
CA MET A 12 -24.04 -29.59 11.48
C MET A 12 -24.12 -30.61 12.61
N LYS A 13 -24.07 -30.09 13.85
CA LYS A 13 -24.69 -30.60 15.09
C LYS A 13 -24.03 -31.79 15.83
N SER A 14 -23.51 -31.46 17.01
CA SER A 14 -23.68 -32.21 18.27
C SER A 14 -23.68 -31.16 19.40
N SER A 15 -24.83 -30.75 19.92
CA SER A 15 -25.61 -31.38 21.01
C SER A 15 -25.11 -31.02 22.41
N SER A 16 -26.09 -30.54 23.17
CA SER A 16 -26.17 -30.01 24.53
C SER A 16 -26.13 -31.05 25.66
N GLY A 17 -25.80 -30.57 26.87
CA GLY A 17 -26.16 -31.15 28.19
C GLY A 17 -24.93 -31.38 29.09
N GLY A 18 -24.88 -30.97 30.36
CA GLY A 18 -25.82 -30.30 31.24
C GLY A 18 -25.19 -30.04 32.63
N SER A 19 -25.72 -29.02 33.33
CA SER A 19 -26.03 -28.91 34.77
C SER A 19 -25.10 -29.47 35.88
N GLY A 20 -24.73 -28.58 36.82
CA GLY A 20 -24.73 -28.87 38.27
C GLY A 20 -23.54 -28.27 39.06
N GLY A 21 -23.82 -27.44 40.08
CA GLY A 21 -22.84 -27.16 41.15
C GLY A 21 -22.81 -25.74 41.71
N SER A 22 -23.67 -25.49 42.69
CA SER A 22 -23.77 -24.29 43.53
C SER A 22 -22.70 -24.20 44.63
N GLY A 23 -22.30 -22.96 44.97
CA GLY A 23 -22.02 -22.57 46.37
C GLY A 23 -20.59 -22.16 46.72
N GLY A 24 -20.37 -20.88 47.02
CA GLY A 24 -19.14 -20.39 47.65
C GLY A 24 -18.96 -18.88 47.54
N LYS A 25 -19.57 -18.12 48.45
CA LYS A 25 -19.50 -16.66 48.56
C LYS A 25 -18.52 -16.31 49.69
N GLN A 26 -17.46 -15.54 49.42
CA GLN A 26 -17.04 -14.36 50.20
C GLN A 26 -15.73 -13.70 49.67
N PRO A 27 -15.49 -12.42 50.00
CA PRO A 27 -14.83 -11.46 49.12
C PRO A 27 -13.36 -11.22 49.47
N GLY A 28 -12.56 -10.90 48.45
CA GLY A 28 -11.20 -10.39 48.57
C GLY A 28 -10.98 -9.31 47.52
N SER A 29 -10.92 -8.06 47.97
CA SER A 29 -10.61 -6.87 47.19
C SER A 29 -9.18 -6.92 46.66
N GLY A 30 -8.96 -6.51 45.41
CA GLY A 30 -7.60 -6.21 44.96
C GLY A 30 -7.43 -6.17 43.45
N GLY A 31 -7.61 -4.98 42.86
CA GLY A 31 -6.90 -4.59 41.64
C GLY A 31 -7.38 -5.20 40.33
N THR A 32 -8.44 -4.63 39.77
CA THR A 32 -8.73 -4.68 38.33
C THR A 32 -7.67 -3.90 37.55
N GLY A 33 -6.48 -4.48 37.41
CA GLY A 33 -5.43 -4.01 36.52
C GLY A 33 -5.51 -4.73 35.17
N ARG A 34 -6.64 -4.59 34.47
CA ARG A 34 -6.74 -5.02 33.08
C ARG A 34 -5.75 -4.14 32.30
N PRO A 35 -4.70 -4.68 31.66
CA PRO A 35 -3.89 -3.85 30.79
C PRO A 35 -4.82 -3.36 29.69
N SER A 36 -5.11 -2.05 29.74
CA SER A 36 -5.67 -1.34 28.61
C SER A 36 -4.62 -1.48 27.52
N SER A 37 -4.80 -2.46 26.65
CA SER A 37 -4.29 -2.43 25.29
C SER A 37 -4.98 -1.23 24.65
N GLY A 38 -4.46 -0.05 24.98
CA GLY A 38 -4.79 1.18 24.29
C GLY A 38 -4.37 0.92 22.87
N ASP A 39 -5.36 0.70 22.01
CA ASP A 39 -5.24 0.76 20.56
C ASP A 39 -4.63 2.13 20.25
N LYS A 40 -3.29 2.19 20.26
CA LYS A 40 -2.56 3.36 19.79
C LYS A 40 -2.86 3.39 18.31
N VAL A 41 -3.83 4.22 17.94
CA VAL A 41 -4.11 4.55 16.55
C VAL A 41 -2.77 4.94 15.94
N ALA A 42 -2.27 4.10 15.01
CA ALA A 42 -0.99 4.32 14.36
C ALA A 42 -1.02 5.70 13.72
N VAL A 43 -0.12 6.59 14.15
CA VAL A 43 0.02 7.92 13.54
C VAL A 43 0.91 7.76 12.32
N PRO A 44 0.42 8.05 11.10
CA PRO A 44 1.20 7.87 9.89
C PRO A 44 2.49 8.67 9.94
N LYS A 45 3.61 8.03 9.63
CA LYS A 45 4.91 8.70 9.55
C LYS A 45 4.93 9.64 8.34
N PRO A 46 5.40 10.90 8.48
CA PRO A 46 5.53 11.78 7.33
C PRO A 46 6.56 11.24 6.33
N PRO A 47 6.35 11.40 5.02
CA PRO A 47 7.34 11.02 4.02
C PRO A 47 8.68 11.73 4.22
N LYS A 48 9.79 11.02 3.99
CA LYS A 48 11.16 11.54 4.13
C LYS A 48 11.85 11.67 2.77
N GLN A 49 12.48 12.81 2.50
CA GLN A 49 13.29 12.98 1.30
C GLN A 49 14.65 12.27 1.43
N VAL A 50 15.08 11.61 0.36
CA VAL A 50 16.38 10.91 0.21
C VAL A 50 16.95 11.20 -1.18
N ARG A 51 18.27 11.12 -1.38
CA ARG A 51 18.86 11.27 -2.72
C ARG A 51 18.46 10.12 -3.63
N TYR A 52 18.42 10.39 -4.93
CA TYR A 52 18.13 9.35 -5.91
C TYR A 52 19.26 8.33 -5.96
N GLY A 53 18.91 7.04 -5.79
CA GLY A 53 19.89 5.95 -5.64
C GLY A 53 20.50 5.78 -4.23
N GLU A 54 20.11 6.59 -3.23
CA GLU A 54 20.65 6.49 -1.86
C GLU A 54 20.23 5.23 -1.09
N THR A 55 19.02 4.72 -1.36
CA THR A 55 18.43 3.59 -0.64
C THR A 55 18.33 2.39 -1.56
N ASP A 56 18.19 1.20 -0.99
CA ASP A 56 17.97 -0.04 -1.75
C ASP A 56 16.73 0.06 -2.66
N LEU A 57 15.65 0.68 -2.17
CA LEU A 57 14.43 0.90 -2.96
C LEU A 57 14.62 1.93 -4.08
N SER A 58 15.36 3.02 -3.84
CA SER A 58 15.61 4.03 -4.88
C SER A 58 16.61 3.54 -5.94
N LEU A 59 17.61 2.73 -5.54
CA LEU A 59 18.49 2.03 -6.46
C LEU A 59 17.71 1.02 -7.32
N ARG A 60 16.74 0.29 -6.74
CA ARG A 60 15.86 -0.60 -7.51
C ARG A 60 15.03 0.16 -8.54
N ALA A 61 14.60 1.40 -8.26
CA ALA A 61 13.92 2.24 -9.23
C ALA A 61 14.84 2.58 -10.42
N GLN A 62 16.10 2.95 -10.16
CA GLN A 62 17.09 3.22 -11.21
C GLN A 62 17.33 1.98 -12.07
N GLN A 63 17.55 0.82 -11.44
CA GLN A 63 17.73 -0.46 -12.13
C GLN A 63 16.54 -0.76 -13.05
N HIS A 64 15.31 -0.61 -12.53
CA HIS A 64 14.10 -0.82 -13.32
C HIS A 64 14.03 0.09 -14.54
N ARG A 65 14.42 1.37 -14.40
CA ARG A 65 14.48 2.30 -15.54
C ARG A 65 15.47 1.88 -16.59
N VAL A 66 16.69 1.51 -16.20
CA VAL A 66 17.75 1.07 -17.12
C VAL A 66 17.33 -0.23 -17.83
N GLU A 67 16.88 -1.23 -17.07
CA GLU A 67 16.44 -2.54 -17.58
C GLU A 67 15.32 -2.40 -18.63
N ASN A 68 14.38 -1.47 -18.41
CA ASN A 68 13.21 -1.29 -19.26
C ASN A 68 13.31 -0.10 -20.22
N LYS A 69 14.46 0.59 -20.26
CA LYS A 69 14.70 1.81 -21.05
C LYS A 69 13.64 2.90 -20.83
N ILE A 70 13.28 3.14 -19.56
CA ILE A 70 12.27 4.11 -19.14
C ILE A 70 12.96 5.38 -18.63
N PHE A 71 13.18 6.33 -19.53
CA PHE A 71 13.82 7.63 -19.23
C PHE A 71 12.83 8.81 -19.33
N ASP A 72 11.54 8.52 -19.43
CA ASP A 72 10.49 9.54 -19.36
C ASP A 72 10.17 9.94 -17.91
N LEU A 73 9.37 10.99 -17.77
CA LEU A 73 8.94 11.55 -16.49
C LEU A 73 7.76 10.79 -15.83
N ARG A 74 7.48 9.54 -16.20
CA ARG A 74 6.54 8.72 -15.43
C ARG A 74 7.09 8.52 -14.01
N ASN A 75 6.21 8.54 -13.02
CA ASN A 75 6.62 8.25 -11.64
C ASN A 75 6.67 6.74 -11.42
N LEU A 76 7.74 6.29 -10.76
CA LEU A 76 7.89 4.94 -10.23
C LEU A 76 7.73 4.94 -8.71
N VAL A 77 7.08 3.90 -8.22
CA VAL A 77 7.04 3.52 -6.81
C VAL A 77 7.73 2.18 -6.67
N VAL A 78 8.59 2.02 -5.67
CA VAL A 78 9.15 0.72 -5.28
C VAL A 78 8.69 0.42 -3.87
N ALA A 79 8.11 -0.75 -3.64
CA ALA A 79 7.66 -1.16 -2.33
C ALA A 79 8.31 -2.48 -1.90
N ASP A 80 8.67 -2.53 -0.63
CA ASP A 80 9.07 -3.73 0.10
C ASP A 80 7.80 -4.35 0.69
N ILE A 81 7.32 -5.41 0.06
CA ILE A 81 6.02 -6.03 0.34
C ILE A 81 6.20 -7.46 0.81
N GLU A 82 5.26 -7.93 1.63
CA GLU A 82 5.16 -9.30 2.08
C GLU A 82 3.76 -9.82 1.80
N ILE A 83 3.68 -10.88 0.99
CA ILE A 83 2.42 -11.53 0.60
C ILE A 83 2.48 -12.98 1.09
N ASP A 84 1.56 -13.36 1.97
CA ASP A 84 1.47 -14.72 2.53
C ASP A 84 2.81 -15.22 3.11
N GLY A 85 3.51 -14.32 3.81
CA GLY A 85 4.82 -14.57 4.45
C GLY A 85 6.02 -14.50 3.50
N VAL A 86 5.82 -14.24 2.21
CA VAL A 86 6.88 -14.13 1.21
C VAL A 86 7.19 -12.66 0.93
N ARG A 87 8.41 -12.23 1.30
CA ARG A 87 8.88 -10.84 1.13
C ARG A 87 9.55 -10.62 -0.21
N THR A 88 9.20 -9.54 -0.90
CA THR A 88 9.76 -9.15 -2.21
C THR A 88 9.79 -7.63 -2.37
N LEU A 89 10.70 -7.14 -3.22
CA LEU A 89 10.63 -5.77 -3.75
C LEU A 89 9.81 -5.77 -5.04
N LYS A 90 8.91 -4.80 -5.18
CA LYS A 90 8.08 -4.65 -6.38
C LYS A 90 8.03 -3.21 -6.86
N VAL A 91 8.09 -3.02 -8.18
CA VAL A 91 8.00 -1.71 -8.84
C VAL A 91 6.59 -1.51 -9.38
N PHE A 92 6.04 -0.32 -9.17
CA PHE A 92 4.72 0.10 -9.62
C PHE A 92 4.87 1.36 -10.46
N GLU A 93 4.36 1.29 -11.70
CA GLU A 93 4.40 2.42 -12.63
C GLU A 93 3.08 3.18 -12.62
N SER A 94 3.12 4.45 -12.99
CA SER A 94 1.91 5.19 -13.34
C SER A 94 1.26 4.55 -14.58
N THR A 95 -0.07 4.38 -14.56
CA THR A 95 -0.83 3.73 -15.64
C THR A 95 -1.93 4.63 -16.18
N GLU A 96 -2.53 4.25 -17.31
CA GLU A 96 -3.69 4.94 -17.87
C GLU A 96 -4.90 3.99 -17.92
N ARG A 97 -6.10 4.52 -17.66
CA ARG A 97 -7.34 3.75 -17.64
C ARG A 97 -8.42 4.45 -18.44
N THR A 98 -9.11 3.70 -19.27
CA THR A 98 -10.29 4.15 -19.99
C THR A 98 -11.51 4.10 -19.08
N VAL A 99 -12.16 5.24 -18.90
CA VAL A 99 -13.40 5.39 -18.12
C VAL A 99 -14.52 5.83 -19.05
N VAL A 100 -15.58 5.00 -19.13
CA VAL A 100 -16.81 5.35 -19.85
C VAL A 100 -17.74 6.07 -18.87
N LYS A 101 -18.06 7.33 -19.16
CA LYS A 101 -19.02 8.10 -18.38
C LYS A 101 -20.45 7.63 -18.66
N PRO A 102 -21.42 7.88 -17.75
CA PRO A 102 -22.84 7.62 -18.01
C PRO A 102 -23.38 8.27 -19.29
N SER A 103 -22.74 9.36 -19.76
CA SER A 103 -23.04 10.02 -21.02
C SER A 103 -22.54 9.27 -22.28
N GLY A 104 -21.88 8.12 -22.13
CA GLY A 104 -21.20 7.39 -23.20
C GLY A 104 -19.84 7.98 -23.59
N LYS A 105 -19.43 9.13 -23.02
CA LYS A 105 -18.11 9.72 -23.30
C LYS A 105 -17.00 8.87 -22.70
N VAL A 106 -16.01 8.55 -23.53
CA VAL A 106 -14.79 7.85 -23.13
C VAL A 106 -13.72 8.85 -22.71
N GLU A 107 -13.14 8.67 -21.53
CA GLU A 107 -12.03 9.48 -21.03
C GLU A 107 -10.88 8.60 -20.57
N VAL A 108 -9.64 8.97 -20.93
CA VAL A 108 -8.44 8.32 -20.41
C VAL A 108 -8.01 9.05 -19.13
N LYS A 109 -7.98 8.32 -18.03
CA LYS A 109 -7.52 8.81 -16.73
C LYS A 109 -6.14 8.26 -16.41
N LYS A 110 -5.23 9.15 -16.03
CA LYS A 110 -3.93 8.77 -15.47
C LYS A 110 -4.12 8.30 -14.02
N VAL A 111 -3.46 7.22 -13.66
CA VAL A 111 -3.45 6.63 -12.32
C VAL A 111 -2.02 6.70 -11.81
N HIS A 112 -1.85 7.36 -10.66
CA HIS A 112 -0.54 7.49 -10.03
C HIS A 112 -0.07 6.12 -9.52
N SER A 113 1.23 5.87 -9.59
CA SER A 113 1.90 4.65 -9.11
C SER A 113 1.52 4.25 -7.68
N GLU A 114 1.36 5.22 -6.77
CA GLU A 114 0.96 5.01 -5.38
C GLU A 114 -0.45 4.43 -5.28
N LYS A 115 -1.33 4.83 -6.20
CA LYS A 115 -2.69 4.29 -6.29
C LYS A 115 -2.67 2.85 -6.81
N VAL A 116 -1.79 2.54 -7.77
CA VAL A 116 -1.61 1.18 -8.30
C VAL A 116 -1.15 0.23 -7.18
N LEU A 117 -0.18 0.64 -6.35
CA LEU A 117 0.25 -0.13 -5.17
C LEU A 117 -0.92 -0.44 -4.22
N VAL A 118 -1.68 0.59 -3.84
CA VAL A 118 -2.80 0.42 -2.90
C VAL A 118 -3.92 -0.45 -3.48
N GLU A 119 -4.23 -0.32 -4.76
CA GLU A 119 -5.24 -1.14 -5.41
C GLU A 119 -4.81 -2.61 -5.53
N GLU A 120 -3.53 -2.88 -5.73
CA GLU A 120 -3.01 -4.24 -5.69
C GLU A 120 -3.16 -4.85 -4.29
N LYS A 121 -2.80 -4.11 -3.24
CA LYS A 121 -3.03 -4.52 -1.85
C LYS A 121 -4.49 -4.88 -1.62
N TRP A 122 -5.41 -4.00 -1.99
CA TRP A 122 -6.85 -4.25 -1.83
C TRP A 122 -7.33 -5.48 -2.62
N ALA A 123 -6.80 -5.71 -3.82
CA ALA A 123 -7.13 -6.88 -4.62
C ALA A 123 -6.66 -8.18 -3.96
N ALA A 124 -5.43 -8.20 -3.44
CA ALA A 124 -4.88 -9.35 -2.71
C ALA A 124 -5.67 -9.66 -1.44
N GLU A 125 -5.98 -8.64 -0.63
CA GLU A 125 -6.76 -8.80 0.60
C GLU A 125 -8.19 -9.28 0.31
N LYS A 126 -8.82 -8.78 -0.75
CA LYS A 126 -10.14 -9.26 -1.19
C LYS A 126 -10.11 -10.74 -1.60
N ASN A 127 -8.97 -11.24 -2.05
CA ASN A 127 -8.76 -12.64 -2.39
C ASN A 127 -8.31 -13.49 -1.18
N GLY A 128 -8.34 -12.93 0.03
CA GLY A 128 -8.00 -13.65 1.26
C GLY A 128 -6.49 -13.77 1.53
N GLN A 129 -5.66 -13.03 0.80
CA GLN A 129 -4.21 -13.00 1.02
C GLN A 129 -3.84 -11.97 2.09
N THR A 130 -2.78 -12.26 2.84
CA THR A 130 -2.12 -11.26 3.66
C THR A 130 -1.24 -10.37 2.78
N TYR A 131 -1.28 -9.05 2.99
CA TYR A 131 -0.50 -8.10 2.20
C TYR A 131 0.03 -6.98 3.10
N ILE A 132 1.31 -7.06 3.46
CA ILE A 132 1.98 -6.09 4.34
C ILE A 132 2.93 -5.26 3.49
N VAL A 133 2.91 -3.93 3.67
CA VAL A 133 3.87 -3.03 3.04
C VAL A 133 4.80 -2.47 4.12
N HIS A 134 6.07 -2.84 4.06
CA HIS A 134 7.05 -2.45 5.07
C HIS A 134 7.65 -1.07 4.79
N ARG A 135 8.06 -0.84 3.54
CA ARG A 135 8.70 0.41 3.08
C ARG A 135 8.23 0.75 1.68
N VAL A 136 8.14 2.04 1.41
CA VAL A 136 7.78 2.59 0.10
C VAL A 136 8.79 3.67 -0.26
N TYR A 137 9.24 3.62 -1.50
CA TYR A 137 9.96 4.68 -2.17
C TYR A 137 9.10 5.16 -3.34
N THR A 138 9.00 6.47 -3.53
CA THR A 138 8.40 7.09 -4.71
C THR A 138 9.37 8.13 -5.25
N GLU A 139 9.56 8.23 -6.56
CA GLU A 139 10.55 9.19 -7.07
C GLU A 139 10.18 10.63 -6.72
N ARG A 140 8.90 10.95 -6.83
CA ARG A 140 8.30 12.23 -6.45
C ARG A 140 7.64 12.16 -5.09
N GLU A 141 7.66 13.28 -4.37
CA GLU A 141 6.86 13.47 -3.16
C GLU A 141 5.39 13.08 -3.42
N PRO A 142 4.74 12.30 -2.52
CA PRO A 142 3.32 11.96 -2.67
C PRO A 142 2.45 13.20 -2.84
N CYS A 143 1.72 13.27 -3.95
CA CYS A 143 1.05 14.50 -4.37
C CYS A 143 -0.14 14.90 -3.48
N ILE A 144 -0.40 16.21 -3.44
CA ILE A 144 -1.66 16.82 -2.95
C ILE A 144 -2.20 17.71 -4.07
N LEU A 145 -2.85 17.11 -5.07
CA LEU A 145 -3.39 17.79 -6.23
C LEU A 145 -4.91 17.65 -6.27
N GLY A 146 -5.62 18.65 -6.80
CA GLY A 146 -7.08 18.60 -6.90
C GLY A 146 -7.56 17.30 -7.58
N GLY A 147 -8.21 16.41 -6.81
CA GLY A 147 -8.68 15.10 -7.27
C GLY A 147 -7.72 13.92 -7.03
N HIS A 148 -6.47 14.16 -6.62
CA HIS A 148 -5.46 13.14 -6.33
C HIS A 148 -4.66 13.48 -5.06
N ASP A 149 -4.89 12.73 -3.99
CA ASP A 149 -4.18 12.90 -2.71
C ASP A 149 -3.46 11.61 -2.34
N CYS A 150 -2.29 11.39 -2.95
CA CYS A 150 -1.46 10.22 -2.68
C CYS A 150 -0.95 10.25 -1.23
N LYS A 151 -0.69 11.43 -0.67
CA LYS A 151 -0.21 11.57 0.70
C LYS A 151 -1.24 11.04 1.71
N LYS A 152 -2.50 11.47 1.58
CA LYS A 152 -3.60 10.96 2.41
C LYS A 152 -3.92 9.50 2.12
N LEU A 153 -3.84 9.08 0.86
CA LEU A 153 -4.06 7.67 0.49
C LEU A 153 -3.07 6.75 1.20
N LEU A 154 -1.77 7.03 1.09
CA LEU A 154 -0.72 6.24 1.73
C LEU A 154 -0.86 6.31 3.26
N ALA A 155 -1.10 7.49 3.83
CA ALA A 155 -1.30 7.63 5.28
C ALA A 155 -2.50 6.82 5.81
N LYS A 156 -3.57 6.69 5.01
CA LYS A 156 -4.77 5.93 5.40
C LYS A 156 -4.58 4.43 5.24
N GLU A 157 -4.03 4.00 4.10
CA GLU A 157 -4.02 2.60 3.70
C GLU A 157 -2.75 1.87 4.17
N LEU A 158 -1.67 2.62 4.39
CA LEU A 158 -0.33 2.15 4.77
C LEU A 158 0.23 2.96 5.98
N PRO A 159 -0.49 3.03 7.12
CA PRO A 159 -0.14 3.94 8.22
C PRO A 159 1.20 3.62 8.90
N ASP A 160 1.60 2.34 8.92
CA ASP A 160 2.83 1.88 9.58
C ASP A 160 4.05 1.87 8.66
N THR A 161 3.84 2.15 7.37
CA THR A 161 4.86 2.06 6.32
C THR A 161 5.78 3.29 6.33
N GLU A 162 7.09 3.07 6.21
CA GLU A 162 8.04 4.15 5.94
C GLU A 162 7.93 4.59 4.47
N VAL A 163 7.68 5.87 4.22
CA VAL A 163 7.62 6.43 2.87
C VAL A 163 8.80 7.36 2.64
N THR A 164 9.56 7.13 1.56
CA THR A 164 10.66 7.98 1.13
C THR A 164 10.46 8.51 -0.28
N TYR A 165 11.07 9.65 -0.60
CA TYR A 165 11.01 10.22 -1.95
C TYR A 165 12.26 10.99 -2.37
N SER A 166 12.48 11.22 -3.66
CA SER A 166 13.69 11.91 -4.13
C SER A 166 13.51 13.37 -4.52
N VAL A 167 12.43 13.69 -5.23
CA VAL A 167 12.20 15.05 -5.71
C VAL A 167 10.91 15.64 -5.17
N GLU A 168 10.90 16.94 -4.91
CA GLU A 168 9.72 17.64 -4.40
C GLU A 168 8.56 17.59 -5.40
N TYR A 169 7.32 17.59 -4.91
CA TYR A 169 6.15 17.54 -5.79
C TYR A 169 4.89 18.16 -5.16
N GLY A 170 5.08 19.27 -4.45
CA GLY A 170 4.02 20.02 -3.80
C GLY A 170 3.29 20.98 -4.75
N ASP A 171 3.44 22.28 -4.49
CA ASP A 171 2.85 23.33 -5.34
C ASP A 171 3.44 23.34 -6.77
N LYS A 172 2.92 24.22 -7.64
CA LYS A 172 3.40 24.28 -9.04
C LYS A 172 4.92 24.53 -9.12
N ALA A 173 5.46 25.46 -8.34
CA ALA A 173 6.88 25.80 -8.40
C ALA A 173 7.75 24.63 -7.89
N SER A 174 7.31 23.96 -6.82
CA SER A 174 7.92 22.75 -6.29
C SER A 174 7.93 21.61 -7.32
N ARG A 175 6.81 21.37 -8.01
CA ARG A 175 6.72 20.37 -9.08
C ARG A 175 7.64 20.68 -10.25
N ASP A 176 7.73 21.94 -10.67
CA ASP A 176 8.61 22.34 -11.77
C ASP A 176 10.08 22.08 -11.40
N ARG A 177 10.51 22.42 -10.17
CA ARG A 177 11.85 22.10 -9.65
C ARG A 177 12.09 20.60 -9.55
N GLY A 178 11.15 19.86 -8.97
CA GLY A 178 11.29 18.42 -8.79
C GLY A 178 11.33 17.65 -10.11
N ASN A 179 10.53 18.05 -11.09
CA ASN A 179 10.59 17.48 -12.44
C ASN A 179 11.94 17.78 -13.10
N ALA A 180 12.45 19.00 -13.01
CA ALA A 180 13.76 19.34 -13.55
C ALA A 180 14.87 18.51 -12.89
N ALA A 181 14.85 18.36 -11.56
CA ALA A 181 15.79 17.52 -10.84
C ALA A 181 15.71 16.05 -11.28
N LEU A 182 14.50 15.51 -11.47
CA LEU A 182 14.33 14.15 -11.97
C LEU A 182 14.88 14.00 -13.39
N VAL A 183 14.65 14.96 -14.31
CA VAL A 183 15.24 14.94 -15.66
C VAL A 183 16.76 14.80 -15.58
N GLU A 184 17.43 15.58 -14.73
CA GLU A 184 18.89 15.51 -14.60
C GLU A 184 19.37 14.17 -14.05
N GLU A 185 18.62 13.57 -13.12
CA GLU A 185 18.92 12.21 -12.66
C GLU A 185 18.72 11.16 -13.75
N LEU A 186 17.66 11.29 -14.57
CA LEU A 186 17.37 10.32 -15.63
C LEU A 186 18.39 10.36 -16.77
N LYS A 187 18.93 11.53 -17.11
CA LYS A 187 20.02 11.65 -18.10
C LYS A 187 21.25 10.85 -17.70
N LYS A 188 21.63 10.88 -16.43
CA LYS A 188 22.78 10.11 -15.90
C LYS A 188 22.60 8.59 -15.99
N LEU A 189 21.36 8.10 -16.13
CA LEU A 189 21.06 6.68 -16.28
C LEU A 189 21.09 6.22 -17.75
N GLU A 190 21.01 7.16 -18.70
CA GLU A 190 21.05 6.87 -20.14
C GLU A 190 22.49 6.78 -20.68
N GLU A 191 23.43 7.45 -20.00
CA GLU A 191 24.88 7.47 -20.27
C GLU A 191 25.57 6.14 -19.91
#